data_AF-A0AAN6R4S2-F1
#
_entry.id   AF-A0AAN6R4S2-F1
#
_cell.length_a   1.000
_cell.length_b   1.000
_cell.length_c   1.000
_cell.angle_alpha   90.00
_cell.angle_beta   90.00
_cell.angle_gamma   90.00
#
_symmetry.space_group_name_H-M   'P 1'
#
loop_
_entity.id
_entity.type
_entity.pdbx_description
1 polymer ?
#
loop_
_entity_poly.entity_id
_entity_poly.type
_entity_poly.pdbx_seq_one_letter_code
_entity_poly.pdbx_strand_id
1 'polypeptide(L)'
;MRSSFLLTLAFLAVNVFAGGYQGCLERVLLYYAYQIDELNDEKDQTLGSSCDKWDSKDKTCIGDEWTTCAKKYNKNKRCNFNQLMASLGKARPNDKLVGPKGADQNTKTPDIEETAKVLHKHYTSTVKNGIVPNYPAYKFLKGADGDYNAYIEKVGKVVNEGAKHRTPDNKELWDKFDDALEKLRVARVGDHGKFLIEAADAKLGSKMEIKRQNLGDNPVNPSEKWETVDWAATEDAAKKKGVADYESLIKGFKDEFYDKSTPAGRKADDHLVVMKSFKLVEDQARCRR
;
A
#
# COMPACT_ATOMS: atom_id res chain seq x y z
N MET A 1 -15.08 8.45 -31.90
CA MET A 1 -14.78 7.29 -31.04
C MET A 1 -13.58 7.65 -30.17
N ARG A 2 -13.78 7.70 -28.85
CA ARG A 2 -12.74 8.04 -27.86
C ARG A 2 -11.94 6.77 -27.56
N SER A 3 -10.67 6.74 -27.95
CA SER A 3 -9.75 5.68 -27.53
C SER A 3 -9.04 6.13 -26.26
N SER A 4 -9.44 5.55 -25.13
CA SER A 4 -8.74 5.66 -23.85
C SER A 4 -7.36 5.01 -23.98
N PHE A 5 -6.30 5.82 -24.00
CA PHE A 5 -4.92 5.33 -23.95
C PHE A 5 -4.45 5.30 -22.49
N LEU A 6 -4.58 4.14 -21.85
CA LEU A 6 -3.95 3.81 -20.58
C LEU A 6 -3.22 2.47 -20.74
N LEU A 7 -1.93 2.54 -21.04
CA LEU A 7 -0.96 1.42 -21.08
C LEU A 7 0.43 2.09 -21.02
N THR A 8 1.50 1.63 -20.37
CA THR A 8 1.89 0.53 -19.48
C THR A 8 3.42 0.70 -19.31
N LEU A 9 4.05 0.14 -18.25
CA LEU A 9 5.36 -0.56 -18.29
C LEU A 9 6.01 -0.70 -16.89
N ALA A 10 5.81 -1.90 -16.32
CA ALA A 10 6.76 -2.89 -15.78
C ALA A 10 8.04 -2.53 -14.97
N PHE A 11 8.08 -3.18 -13.78
CA PHE A 11 9.17 -3.79 -12.98
C PHE A 11 10.47 -3.00 -12.69
N LEU A 12 10.76 -2.76 -11.42
CA LEU A 12 11.58 -3.62 -10.53
C LEU A 12 11.42 -3.12 -9.08
N ALA A 13 11.60 -4.02 -8.11
CA ALA A 13 11.39 -3.75 -6.70
C ALA A 13 12.71 -3.43 -5.97
N VAL A 14 12.82 -2.28 -5.29
CA VAL A 14 13.62 -2.19 -4.05
C VAL A 14 13.18 -1.03 -3.13
N ASN A 15 12.91 -1.37 -1.87
CA ASN A 15 12.97 -0.53 -0.67
C ASN A 15 12.51 0.93 -0.80
N VAL A 16 11.19 1.13 -0.87
CA VAL A 16 10.57 2.41 -0.49
C VAL A 16 11.02 2.72 0.94
N PHE A 17 11.76 3.82 1.09
CA PHE A 17 12.17 4.35 2.39
C PHE A 17 10.98 4.38 3.33
N ALA A 18 11.13 3.78 4.52
CA ALA A 18 10.30 3.99 5.71
C ALA A 18 8.81 4.19 5.40
N GLY A 19 8.00 3.12 5.44
CA GLY A 19 6.59 3.19 5.05
C GLY A 19 5.73 4.25 5.76
N GLY A 20 6.20 5.03 6.73
CA GLY A 20 5.44 6.12 7.33
C GLY A 20 4.01 5.73 7.71
N TYR A 21 3.08 6.66 7.52
CA TYR A 21 1.66 6.38 7.76
C TYR A 21 1.06 5.42 6.72
N GLN A 22 1.45 5.52 5.44
CA GLN A 22 0.98 4.63 4.36
C GLN A 22 1.29 3.13 4.66
N GLY A 23 2.45 2.81 5.20
CA GLY A 23 2.86 1.45 5.57
C GLY A 23 2.15 0.94 6.82
N CYS A 24 1.55 1.83 7.61
CA CYS A 24 0.63 1.47 8.69
C CYS A 24 -0.76 1.16 8.13
N LEU A 25 -1.27 1.96 7.20
CA LEU A 25 -2.51 1.66 6.46
C LEU A 25 -2.41 0.33 5.71
N GLU A 26 -1.26 0.05 5.10
CA GLU A 26 -1.04 -1.22 4.42
C GLU A 26 -1.16 -2.41 5.37
N ARG A 27 -0.61 -2.34 6.58
CA ARG A 27 -0.77 -3.41 7.58
C ARG A 27 -2.22 -3.64 7.98
N VAL A 28 -3.01 -2.58 8.04
CA VAL A 28 -4.46 -2.67 8.27
C VAL A 28 -5.14 -3.35 7.08
N LEU A 29 -4.86 -2.91 5.86
CA LEU A 29 -5.34 -3.53 4.62
C LEU A 29 -5.02 -5.03 4.58
N LEU A 30 -3.79 -5.41 4.94
CA LEU A 30 -3.37 -6.81 5.02
C LEU A 30 -4.15 -7.60 6.05
N TYR A 31 -4.50 -7.00 7.18
CA TYR A 31 -5.29 -7.69 8.18
C TYR A 31 -6.69 -7.99 7.64
N TYR A 32 -7.31 -7.07 6.90
CA TYR A 32 -8.57 -7.36 6.22
C TYR A 32 -8.42 -8.46 5.17
N ALA A 33 -7.35 -8.43 4.38
CA ALA A 33 -7.06 -9.52 3.44
C ALA A 33 -6.86 -10.87 4.16
N TYR A 34 -6.15 -10.86 5.29
CA TYR A 34 -6.00 -12.02 6.14
C TYR A 34 -7.37 -12.51 6.60
N GLN A 35 -8.23 -11.67 7.19
CA GLN A 35 -9.57 -12.09 7.60
C GLN A 35 -10.41 -12.67 6.45
N ILE A 36 -10.32 -12.11 5.24
CA ILE A 36 -11.01 -12.65 4.05
C ILE A 36 -10.47 -14.04 3.69
N ASP A 37 -9.15 -14.23 3.74
CA ASP A 37 -8.52 -15.53 3.53
C ASP A 37 -8.96 -16.58 4.58
N GLU A 38 -9.56 -16.20 5.71
CA GLU A 38 -10.11 -17.16 6.71
C GLU A 38 -11.27 -17.95 6.18
N LEU A 39 -11.96 -17.39 5.18
CA LEU A 39 -13.17 -17.96 4.64
C LEU A 39 -12.89 -19.12 3.67
N ASN A 40 -11.62 -19.29 3.27
CA ASN A 40 -11.14 -20.45 2.52
C ASN A 40 -10.86 -21.64 3.45
N ASP A 41 -10.90 -22.87 2.90
CA ASP A 41 -10.45 -24.07 3.61
C ASP A 41 -8.99 -23.91 4.07
N GLU A 42 -8.63 -24.45 5.24
CA GLU A 42 -7.29 -24.26 5.85
C GLU A 42 -6.11 -24.56 4.91
N LYS A 43 -6.25 -25.56 4.03
CA LYS A 43 -5.24 -25.94 3.04
C LYS A 43 -4.99 -24.88 1.96
N ASP A 44 -5.99 -24.06 1.67
CA ASP A 44 -5.99 -23.05 0.61
C ASP A 44 -5.63 -21.65 1.16
N GLN A 45 -5.58 -21.49 2.49
CA GLN A 45 -5.17 -20.25 3.14
C GLN A 45 -3.67 -20.00 2.90
N THR A 46 -3.34 -18.79 2.47
CA THR A 46 -1.97 -18.40 2.11
C THR A 46 -1.44 -17.23 2.92
N LEU A 47 -2.34 -16.38 3.46
CA LEU A 47 -1.98 -15.19 4.23
C LEU A 47 -1.76 -15.52 5.71
N GLY A 48 -0.88 -14.75 6.35
CA GLY A 48 -0.47 -14.98 7.74
C GLY A 48 0.48 -16.16 7.92
N SER A 49 1.16 -16.60 6.85
CA SER A 49 2.22 -17.62 6.89
C SER A 49 3.58 -16.98 6.66
N SER A 50 4.55 -17.31 7.53
CA SER A 50 5.94 -16.87 7.38
C SER A 50 6.84 -18.03 7.03
N CYS A 51 7.77 -17.81 6.11
CA CYS A 51 8.84 -18.77 5.83
C CYS A 51 9.81 -18.83 7.01
N ASP A 52 10.08 -20.04 7.50
CA ASP A 52 10.98 -20.24 8.65
C ASP A 52 12.44 -19.95 8.28
N LYS A 53 12.85 -20.31 7.07
CA LYS A 53 14.19 -20.06 6.54
C LYS A 53 14.16 -19.61 5.07
N TRP A 54 14.34 -18.31 4.86
CA TRP A 54 14.32 -17.71 3.51
C TRP A 54 15.68 -17.72 2.83
N ASP A 55 15.75 -18.22 1.59
CA ASP A 55 16.90 -18.06 0.72
C ASP A 55 16.82 -16.73 -0.03
N SER A 56 17.67 -15.77 0.36
CA SER A 56 17.71 -14.46 -0.28
C SER A 56 18.26 -14.46 -1.70
N LYS A 57 19.01 -15.49 -2.09
CA LYS A 57 19.61 -15.64 -3.42
C LYS A 57 18.61 -16.25 -4.38
N ASP A 58 18.04 -17.39 -3.99
CA ASP A 58 17.11 -18.15 -4.85
C ASP A 58 15.67 -17.64 -4.73
N LYS A 59 15.39 -16.76 -3.77
CA LYS A 59 14.08 -16.17 -3.48
C LYS A 59 13.01 -17.23 -3.19
N THR A 60 13.37 -18.23 -2.39
CA THR A 60 12.51 -19.35 -2.04
C THR A 60 12.53 -19.62 -0.53
N CYS A 61 11.52 -20.35 -0.07
CA CYS A 61 11.52 -20.88 1.29
C CYS A 61 12.24 -22.23 1.32
N ILE A 62 13.32 -22.32 2.10
CA ILE A 62 14.13 -23.54 2.18
C ILE A 62 13.28 -24.66 2.79
N GLY A 63 13.17 -25.78 2.06
CA GLY A 63 12.37 -26.93 2.48
C GLY A 63 10.85 -26.74 2.38
N ASP A 64 10.38 -25.63 1.80
CA ASP A 64 8.96 -25.24 1.79
C ASP A 64 8.33 -25.18 3.20
N GLU A 65 9.14 -24.82 4.20
CA GLU A 65 8.74 -24.76 5.61
C GLU A 65 8.07 -23.42 5.95
N TRP A 66 6.73 -23.44 5.92
CA TRP A 66 5.90 -22.28 6.28
C TRP A 66 5.24 -22.47 7.64
N THR A 67 5.42 -21.49 8.52
CA THR A 67 4.75 -21.44 9.82
C THR A 67 3.64 -20.39 9.81
N THR A 68 2.41 -20.85 10.07
CA THR A 68 1.26 -19.94 10.22
C THR A 68 1.38 -19.14 11.53
N CYS A 69 0.89 -17.90 11.50
CA CYS A 69 0.84 -17.05 12.68
C CYS A 69 0.11 -17.73 13.84
N ALA A 70 -0.99 -18.43 13.54
CA ALA A 70 -1.77 -19.22 14.49
C ALA A 70 -0.89 -20.24 15.24
N LYS A 71 -0.09 -21.04 14.52
CA LYS A 71 0.82 -22.02 15.12
C LYS A 71 1.81 -21.38 16.10
N LYS A 72 2.23 -20.13 15.84
CA LYS A 72 3.20 -19.40 16.66
C LYS A 72 2.62 -18.81 17.94
N TYR A 73 1.41 -18.25 17.89
CA TYR A 73 0.87 -17.45 19.00
C TYR A 73 -0.46 -17.93 19.57
N ASN A 74 -1.24 -18.71 18.80
CA ASN A 74 -2.59 -19.08 19.19
C ASN A 74 -2.91 -20.48 18.64
N LYS A 75 -2.42 -21.52 19.34
CA LYS A 75 -2.60 -22.91 18.91
C LYS A 75 -4.10 -23.16 18.68
N ASN A 76 -4.47 -23.42 17.42
CA ASN A 76 -5.83 -23.72 16.94
C ASN A 76 -6.78 -22.51 16.77
N LYS A 77 -6.28 -21.27 16.75
CA LYS A 77 -7.08 -20.09 16.38
C LYS A 77 -6.25 -19.12 15.53
N ARG A 78 -6.90 -18.40 14.62
CA ARG A 78 -6.24 -17.35 13.86
C ARG A 78 -5.69 -16.23 14.74
N CYS A 79 -4.67 -15.56 14.21
CA CYS A 79 -4.06 -14.44 14.91
C CYS A 79 -5.01 -13.24 14.93
N ASN A 80 -5.11 -12.57 16.07
CA ASN A 80 -5.63 -11.21 16.10
C ASN A 80 -4.63 -10.23 15.47
N PHE A 81 -5.03 -8.97 15.33
CA PHE A 81 -4.22 -7.94 14.71
C PHE A 81 -2.82 -7.84 15.33
N ASN A 82 -2.72 -7.82 16.66
CA ASN A 82 -1.47 -7.62 17.38
C ASN A 82 -0.50 -8.80 17.17
N GLN A 83 -1.02 -10.03 17.23
CA GLN A 83 -0.26 -11.24 16.95
C GLN A 83 0.24 -11.30 15.50
N LEU A 84 -0.60 -10.86 14.56
CA LEU A 84 -0.19 -10.77 13.16
C LEU A 84 0.92 -9.71 12.97
N MET A 85 0.80 -8.53 13.57
CA MET A 85 1.88 -7.53 13.52
C MET A 85 3.17 -8.06 14.16
N ALA A 86 3.07 -8.84 15.24
CA ALA A 86 4.21 -9.49 15.86
C ALA A 86 4.86 -10.57 14.96
N SER A 87 4.12 -11.21 14.05
CA SER A 87 4.72 -12.14 13.08
C SER A 87 5.52 -11.41 11.99
N LEU A 88 5.07 -10.22 11.57
CA LEU A 88 5.81 -9.35 10.64
C LEU A 88 7.11 -8.80 11.27
N GLY A 89 7.09 -8.64 12.61
CA GLY A 89 8.22 -8.26 13.45
C GLY A 89 8.18 -6.80 13.91
N LYS A 90 9.05 -6.45 14.86
CA LYS A 90 9.12 -5.12 15.51
C LYS A 90 7.85 -4.73 16.31
N ALA A 91 6.96 -5.69 16.56
CA ALA A 91 5.85 -5.62 17.50
C ALA A 91 5.87 -6.88 18.39
N ARG A 92 5.18 -6.82 19.53
CA ARG A 92 4.93 -7.93 20.44
C ARG A 92 3.45 -8.34 20.37
N PRO A 93 3.12 -9.62 20.59
CA PRO A 93 1.74 -10.11 20.45
C PRO A 93 0.76 -9.49 21.46
N ASN A 94 1.26 -8.91 22.56
CA ASN A 94 0.48 -8.25 23.60
C ASN A 94 0.54 -6.72 23.55
N ASP A 95 1.16 -6.13 22.53
CA ASP A 95 1.09 -4.68 22.31
C ASP A 95 -0.36 -4.27 22.03
N LYS A 96 -0.75 -3.04 22.36
CA LYS A 96 -2.09 -2.50 22.08
C LYS A 96 -2.08 -1.73 20.76
N LEU A 97 -2.17 -2.44 19.65
CA LEU A 97 -1.98 -1.86 18.31
C LEU A 97 -3.29 -1.52 17.60
N VAL A 98 -4.44 -1.97 18.12
CA VAL A 98 -5.77 -1.63 17.57
C VAL A 98 -6.25 -0.31 18.17
N GLY A 99 -6.63 0.63 17.30
CA GLY A 99 -7.24 1.90 17.68
C GLY A 99 -8.76 1.91 17.54
N PRO A 100 -9.46 2.91 18.11
CA PRO A 100 -8.93 3.97 19.00
C PRO A 100 -8.54 3.44 20.39
N LYS A 101 -8.01 4.30 21.26
CA LYS A 101 -7.65 3.93 22.64
C LYS A 101 -8.84 3.28 23.36
N GLY A 102 -8.65 2.05 23.85
CA GLY A 102 -9.70 1.29 24.52
C GLY A 102 -10.48 0.34 23.61
N ALA A 103 -10.19 0.33 22.30
CA ALA A 103 -10.76 -0.62 21.37
C ALA A 103 -10.44 -2.08 21.73
N ASP A 104 -11.33 -2.99 21.34
CA ASP A 104 -11.11 -4.42 21.46
C ASP A 104 -9.91 -4.85 20.61
N GLN A 105 -8.89 -5.40 21.28
CA GLN A 105 -7.66 -5.86 20.64
C GLN A 105 -7.84 -7.20 19.90
N ASN A 106 -8.98 -7.87 20.07
CA ASN A 106 -9.33 -9.11 19.38
C ASN A 106 -10.32 -8.89 18.21
N THR A 107 -10.64 -7.64 17.87
CA THR A 107 -11.56 -7.35 16.77
C THR A 107 -11.06 -7.91 15.43
N LYS A 108 -12.00 -8.37 14.60
CA LYS A 108 -11.75 -8.71 13.19
C LYS A 108 -11.83 -7.48 12.27
N THR A 109 -12.41 -6.39 12.76
CA THR A 109 -12.69 -5.17 11.98
C THR A 109 -12.14 -3.93 12.68
N PRO A 110 -10.80 -3.81 12.81
CA PRO A 110 -10.18 -2.67 13.48
C PRO A 110 -10.47 -1.37 12.74
N ASP A 111 -10.66 -0.26 13.47
CA ASP A 111 -10.80 1.05 12.84
C ASP A 111 -9.56 1.38 12.02
N ILE A 112 -9.74 1.74 10.75
CA ILE A 112 -8.62 1.82 9.79
C ILE A 112 -7.65 2.93 10.15
N GLU A 113 -8.16 4.14 10.32
CA GLU A 113 -7.32 5.32 10.54
C GLU A 113 -6.74 5.34 11.94
N GLU A 114 -7.57 5.05 12.95
CA GLU A 114 -7.13 5.05 14.34
C GLU A 114 -6.11 3.94 14.61
N THR A 115 -6.29 2.76 14.02
CA THR A 115 -5.29 1.68 14.10
C THR A 115 -4.00 2.06 13.36
N ALA A 116 -4.09 2.69 12.19
CA ALA A 116 -2.90 3.16 11.47
C ALA A 116 -2.14 4.26 12.26
N LYS A 117 -2.84 5.18 12.93
CA LYS A 117 -2.23 6.19 13.82
C LYS A 117 -1.53 5.54 15.02
N VAL A 118 -2.16 4.53 15.63
CA VAL A 118 -1.57 3.77 16.74
C VAL A 118 -0.31 3.03 16.28
N LEU A 119 -0.36 2.35 15.14
CA LEU A 119 0.82 1.69 14.54
C LEU A 119 1.93 2.68 14.24
N HIS A 120 1.61 3.83 13.65
CA HIS A 120 2.59 4.86 13.32
C HIS A 120 3.29 5.34 14.59
N LYS A 121 2.52 5.68 15.63
CA LYS A 121 3.08 6.07 16.94
C LYS A 121 3.92 4.96 17.55
N HIS A 122 3.46 3.71 17.49
CA HIS A 122 4.19 2.55 18.02
C HIS A 122 5.55 2.42 17.34
N TYR A 123 5.60 2.34 16.01
CA TYR A 123 6.86 2.14 15.31
C TYR A 123 7.80 3.34 15.40
N THR A 124 7.27 4.57 15.30
CA THR A 124 8.11 5.78 15.41
C THR A 124 8.66 6.01 16.81
N SER A 125 8.05 5.43 17.86
CA SER A 125 8.57 5.51 19.24
C SER A 125 9.44 4.31 19.65
N THR A 126 9.23 3.12 19.06
CA THR A 126 9.90 1.88 19.48
C THR A 126 11.02 1.41 18.55
N VAL A 127 11.00 1.81 17.28
CA VAL A 127 12.00 1.41 16.29
C VAL A 127 13.10 2.45 16.23
N LYS A 128 14.36 1.98 16.21
CA LYS A 128 15.55 2.83 16.05
C LYS A 128 15.38 3.72 14.80
N ASN A 129 15.67 5.02 14.97
CA ASN A 129 15.50 6.08 13.96
C ASN A 129 14.06 6.53 13.69
N GLY A 130 13.08 6.07 14.46
CA GLY A 130 11.70 6.55 14.35
C GLY A 130 11.05 6.22 13.01
N ILE A 131 11.40 5.09 12.41
CA ILE A 131 10.97 4.68 11.08
C ILE A 131 9.98 3.52 11.18
N VAL A 132 8.88 3.61 10.42
CA VAL A 132 7.99 2.46 10.19
C VAL A 132 8.72 1.42 9.34
N PRO A 133 8.99 0.22 9.87
CA PRO A 133 9.81 -0.76 9.18
C PRO A 133 9.05 -1.36 7.98
N ASN A 134 9.76 -1.68 6.92
CA ASN A 134 9.22 -2.56 5.88
C ASN A 134 9.21 -4.01 6.37
N TYR A 135 8.34 -4.82 5.79
CA TYR A 135 8.32 -6.26 6.00
C TYR A 135 8.38 -6.94 4.62
N PRO A 136 9.19 -7.99 4.46
CA PRO A 136 9.26 -8.72 3.21
C PRO A 136 8.05 -9.67 3.07
N ALA A 137 7.62 -9.92 1.83
CA ALA A 137 6.45 -10.74 1.52
C ALA A 137 6.48 -12.14 2.16
N TYR A 138 7.66 -12.77 2.23
CA TYR A 138 7.83 -14.11 2.83
C TYR A 138 7.54 -14.18 4.32
N LYS A 139 7.31 -13.05 5.01
CA LYS A 139 6.84 -13.04 6.41
C LYS A 139 5.33 -13.12 6.54
N PHE A 140 4.58 -13.03 5.45
CA PHE A 140 3.12 -12.95 5.49
C PHE A 140 2.41 -13.81 4.44
N LEU A 141 3.05 -14.10 3.31
CA LEU A 141 2.45 -14.82 2.19
C LEU A 141 3.20 -16.13 1.92
N LYS A 142 2.49 -17.26 2.05
CA LYS A 142 2.96 -18.57 1.58
C LYS A 142 3.18 -18.54 0.07
N GLY A 143 4.32 -19.07 -0.38
CA GLY A 143 4.70 -19.04 -1.81
C GLY A 143 5.11 -17.65 -2.31
N ALA A 144 5.52 -16.75 -1.41
CA ALA A 144 6.19 -15.51 -1.80
C ALA A 144 7.50 -15.82 -2.55
N ASP A 145 7.85 -14.97 -3.52
CA ASP A 145 9.00 -15.05 -4.43
C ASP A 145 9.95 -13.84 -4.27
N GLY A 146 9.78 -13.08 -3.19
CA GLY A 146 10.57 -11.89 -2.89
C GLY A 146 10.21 -10.64 -3.68
N ASP A 147 9.31 -10.71 -4.67
CA ASP A 147 8.78 -9.55 -5.38
C ASP A 147 7.61 -8.94 -4.60
N TYR A 148 7.79 -7.69 -4.17
CA TYR A 148 6.82 -6.96 -3.38
C TYR A 148 5.58 -6.53 -4.18
N ASN A 149 5.70 -6.24 -5.47
CA ASN A 149 4.55 -5.90 -6.31
C ASN A 149 3.74 -7.16 -6.62
N ALA A 150 4.41 -8.27 -6.95
CA ALA A 150 3.75 -9.56 -7.10
C ALA A 150 3.01 -9.98 -5.83
N TYR A 151 3.56 -9.64 -4.66
CA TYR A 151 2.90 -9.79 -3.38
C TYR A 151 1.60 -8.98 -3.26
N ILE A 152 1.59 -7.69 -3.62
CA ILE A 152 0.38 -6.85 -3.62
C ILE A 152 -0.69 -7.46 -4.53
N GLU A 153 -0.30 -7.89 -5.73
CA GLU A 153 -1.21 -8.54 -6.68
C GLU A 153 -1.79 -9.84 -6.12
N LYS A 154 -0.96 -10.70 -5.50
CA LYS A 154 -1.41 -11.94 -4.85
C LYS A 154 -2.39 -11.67 -3.71
N VAL A 155 -2.15 -10.63 -2.89
CA VAL A 155 -3.09 -10.20 -1.84
C VAL A 155 -4.44 -9.79 -2.46
N GLY A 156 -4.43 -8.98 -3.52
CA GLY A 156 -5.64 -8.60 -4.24
C GLY A 156 -6.40 -9.80 -4.82
N LYS A 157 -5.67 -10.76 -5.40
CA LYS A 157 -6.23 -12.00 -5.93
C LYS A 157 -6.93 -12.82 -4.85
N VAL A 158 -6.28 -13.05 -3.70
CA VAL A 158 -6.88 -13.77 -2.56
C VAL A 158 -8.20 -13.13 -2.13
N VAL A 159 -8.21 -11.79 -2.04
CA VAL A 159 -9.39 -11.03 -1.63
C VAL A 159 -10.52 -11.10 -2.65
N ASN A 160 -10.21 -11.09 -3.95
CA ASN A 160 -11.20 -11.22 -5.02
C ASN A 160 -11.74 -12.66 -5.16
N GLU A 161 -10.88 -13.67 -5.08
CA GLU A 161 -11.30 -15.08 -5.09
C GLU A 161 -12.13 -15.43 -3.86
N GLY A 162 -11.82 -14.82 -2.71
CA GLY A 162 -12.60 -14.95 -1.49
C GLY A 162 -14.04 -14.44 -1.61
N ALA A 163 -14.36 -13.58 -2.59
CA ALA A 163 -15.70 -13.01 -2.76
C ALA A 163 -16.80 -14.07 -2.97
N LYS A 164 -16.44 -15.28 -3.42
CA LYS A 164 -17.36 -16.43 -3.49
C LYS A 164 -17.89 -16.89 -2.12
N HIS A 165 -17.19 -16.53 -1.03
CA HIS A 165 -17.57 -16.81 0.36
C HIS A 165 -18.26 -15.61 1.05
N ARG A 166 -18.59 -14.56 0.29
CA ARG A 166 -19.22 -13.35 0.82
C ARG A 166 -20.69 -13.63 1.20
N THR A 167 -21.03 -13.27 2.43
CA THR A 167 -22.37 -13.35 3.02
C THR A 167 -22.75 -12.00 3.64
N PRO A 168 -24.03 -11.78 3.99
CA PRO A 168 -24.43 -10.56 4.71
C PRO A 168 -23.66 -10.31 6.01
N ASP A 169 -23.26 -11.37 6.71
CA ASP A 169 -22.59 -11.30 8.01
C ASP A 169 -21.11 -10.91 7.92
N ASN A 170 -20.45 -11.19 6.79
CA ASN A 170 -19.02 -10.94 6.61
C ASN A 170 -18.71 -9.92 5.50
N LYS A 171 -19.72 -9.38 4.81
CA LYS A 171 -19.55 -8.43 3.69
C LYS A 171 -18.70 -7.20 4.06
N GLU A 172 -18.73 -6.80 5.33
CA GLU A 172 -17.97 -5.66 5.85
C GLU A 172 -16.46 -5.83 5.68
N LEU A 173 -15.94 -7.07 5.58
CA LEU A 173 -14.51 -7.31 5.36
C LEU A 173 -14.05 -6.76 4.01
N TRP A 174 -14.84 -6.92 2.94
CA TRP A 174 -14.53 -6.38 1.62
C TRP A 174 -14.72 -4.87 1.57
N ASP A 175 -15.76 -4.35 2.22
CA ASP A 175 -16.02 -2.91 2.28
C ASP A 175 -14.88 -2.20 3.03
N LYS A 176 -14.41 -2.78 4.15
CA LYS A 176 -13.26 -2.28 4.90
C LYS A 176 -11.93 -2.48 4.18
N PHE A 177 -11.75 -3.57 3.44
CA PHE A 177 -10.58 -3.75 2.59
C PHE A 177 -10.51 -2.64 1.52
N ASP A 178 -11.62 -2.36 0.85
CA ASP A 178 -11.69 -1.31 -0.18
C ASP A 178 -11.46 0.08 0.43
N ASP A 179 -12.04 0.36 1.60
CA ASP A 179 -11.84 1.62 2.33
C ASP A 179 -10.37 1.82 2.76
N ALA A 180 -9.73 0.76 3.26
CA ALA A 180 -8.31 0.79 3.60
C ALA A 180 -7.43 0.98 2.36
N LEU A 181 -7.80 0.36 1.23
CA LEU A 181 -7.07 0.48 -0.04
C LEU A 181 -7.16 1.91 -0.59
N GLU A 182 -8.34 2.52 -0.55
CA GLU A 182 -8.55 3.91 -0.95
C GLU A 182 -7.68 4.86 -0.12
N LYS A 183 -7.75 4.74 1.22
CA LYS A 183 -6.93 5.54 2.15
C LYS A 183 -5.44 5.35 1.93
N LEU A 184 -4.99 4.11 1.71
CA LEU A 184 -3.60 3.79 1.40
C LEU A 184 -3.12 4.50 0.13
N ARG A 185 -3.96 4.52 -0.91
CA ARG A 185 -3.63 5.20 -2.17
C ARG A 185 -3.56 6.71 -1.99
N VAL A 186 -4.49 7.31 -1.27
CA VAL A 186 -4.45 8.73 -0.93
C VAL A 186 -3.16 9.08 -0.18
N ALA A 187 -2.81 8.30 0.85
CA ALA A 187 -1.57 8.51 1.61
C ALA A 187 -0.31 8.37 0.74
N ARG A 188 -0.26 7.36 -0.14
CA ARG A 188 0.84 7.20 -1.12
C ARG A 188 0.97 8.41 -2.02
N VAL A 189 -0.13 8.87 -2.62
CA VAL A 189 -0.12 10.04 -3.51
C VAL A 189 0.29 11.30 -2.74
N GLY A 190 -0.20 11.48 -1.51
CA GLY A 190 0.16 12.62 -0.65
C GLY A 190 1.64 12.66 -0.28
N ASP A 191 2.21 11.52 0.13
CA ASP A 191 3.64 11.42 0.49
C ASP A 191 4.56 11.72 -0.72
N HIS A 192 4.14 11.31 -1.92
CA HIS A 192 4.84 11.59 -3.19
C HIS A 192 4.65 13.02 -3.68
N GLY A 193 3.47 13.59 -3.42
CA GLY A 193 2.98 14.78 -4.08
C GLY A 193 3.83 16.02 -3.84
N LYS A 194 4.40 16.21 -2.64
CA LYS A 194 5.31 17.32 -2.37
C LYS A 194 6.52 17.36 -3.30
N PHE A 195 7.13 16.21 -3.56
CA PHE A 195 8.30 16.11 -4.45
C PHE A 195 7.89 16.32 -5.91
N LEU A 196 6.72 15.80 -6.29
CA LEU A 196 6.19 15.97 -7.64
C LEU A 196 5.83 17.43 -7.93
N ILE A 197 5.18 18.11 -6.99
CA ILE A 197 4.78 19.52 -7.10
C ILE A 197 6.02 20.39 -7.20
N GLU A 198 6.99 20.26 -6.29
CA GLU A 198 8.22 21.05 -6.31
C GLU A 198 8.97 20.90 -7.64
N ALA A 199 9.10 19.67 -8.14
CA ALA A 199 9.77 19.41 -9.41
C ALA A 199 8.97 19.96 -10.61
N ALA A 200 7.64 19.83 -10.61
CA ALA A 200 6.78 20.34 -11.67
C ALA A 200 6.80 21.88 -11.71
N ASP A 201 6.69 22.55 -10.56
CA ASP A 201 6.77 24.00 -10.44
C ASP A 201 8.13 24.50 -10.95
N ALA A 202 9.23 23.85 -10.56
CA ALA A 202 10.58 24.23 -11.01
C ALA A 202 10.79 24.07 -12.53
N LYS A 203 10.26 22.99 -13.14
CA LYS A 203 10.51 22.68 -14.55
C LYS A 203 9.52 23.35 -15.51
N LEU A 204 8.26 23.46 -15.09
CA LEU A 204 7.13 23.84 -15.94
C LEU A 204 6.45 25.13 -15.50
N GLY A 205 6.64 25.58 -14.25
CA GLY A 205 5.89 26.71 -13.67
C GLY A 205 6.07 28.06 -14.37
N SER A 206 7.19 28.27 -15.07
CA SER A 206 7.40 29.47 -15.90
C SER A 206 6.70 29.40 -17.27
N LYS A 207 6.24 28.21 -17.68
CA LYS A 207 5.64 27.94 -18.99
C LYS A 207 4.13 27.73 -18.90
N MET A 208 3.66 27.16 -17.79
CA MET A 208 2.25 26.88 -17.55
C MET A 208 1.93 26.89 -16.06
N GLU A 209 0.66 27.11 -15.75
CA GLU A 209 0.18 27.06 -14.37
C GLU A 209 0.02 25.62 -13.90
N ILE A 210 0.72 25.23 -12.85
CA ILE A 210 0.60 23.91 -12.23
C ILE A 210 -0.58 23.91 -11.27
N LYS A 211 -1.61 23.14 -11.60
CA LYS A 211 -2.77 22.96 -10.74
C LYS A 211 -2.51 21.88 -9.70
N ARG A 212 -2.99 22.11 -8.48
CA ARG A 212 -2.83 21.21 -7.35
C ARG A 212 -4.16 20.57 -7.00
N GLN A 213 -4.13 19.29 -6.68
CA GLN A 213 -5.25 18.56 -6.11
C GLN A 213 -5.02 18.43 -4.61
N ASN A 214 -5.96 18.92 -3.81
CA ASN A 214 -5.97 18.73 -2.36
C ASN A 214 -6.49 17.32 -2.03
N LEU A 215 -5.75 16.59 -1.19
CA LEU A 215 -6.03 15.21 -0.78
C LEU A 215 -6.44 15.11 0.69
N GLY A 216 -6.53 16.24 1.40
CA GLY A 216 -6.83 16.34 2.82
C GLY A 216 -5.58 16.52 3.67
N ASP A 217 -5.75 16.27 4.97
CA ASP A 217 -4.73 16.50 5.98
C ASP A 217 -3.98 15.20 6.26
N ASN A 218 -2.66 15.28 6.47
CA ASN A 218 -1.88 14.12 6.91
C ASN A 218 -2.38 13.68 8.31
N PRO A 219 -2.95 12.47 8.48
CA PRO A 219 -3.62 12.09 9.73
C PRO A 219 -2.69 11.96 10.94
N VAL A 220 -1.37 11.88 10.73
CA VAL A 220 -0.37 11.84 11.81
C VAL A 220 0.42 13.14 11.95
N ASN A 221 0.23 14.08 11.02
CA ASN A 221 0.81 15.41 11.05
C ASN A 221 -0.19 16.43 10.45
N PRO A 222 -1.28 16.80 11.17
CA PRO A 222 -2.37 17.58 10.57
C PRO A 222 -2.01 18.99 10.07
N SER A 223 -0.82 19.50 10.42
CA SER A 223 -0.29 20.75 9.84
C SER A 223 0.25 20.59 8.43
N GLU A 224 0.56 19.36 8.00
CA GLU A 224 0.94 19.02 6.63
C GLU A 224 -0.31 18.68 5.82
N LYS A 225 -0.62 19.51 4.82
CA LYS A 225 -1.64 19.20 3.82
C LYS A 225 -1.05 18.25 2.79
N TRP A 226 -1.78 17.18 2.47
CA TRP A 226 -1.45 16.36 1.33
C TRP A 226 -2.02 16.98 0.07
N GLU A 227 -1.13 17.22 -0.89
CA GLU A 227 -1.46 17.73 -2.21
C GLU A 227 -0.68 16.96 -3.26
N THR A 228 -1.17 16.94 -4.49
CA THR A 228 -0.43 16.44 -5.65
C THR A 228 -0.68 17.32 -6.88
N VAL A 229 0.03 17.06 -7.97
CA VAL A 229 -0.23 17.75 -9.24
C VAL A 229 -1.51 17.19 -9.88
N ASP A 230 -2.48 18.07 -10.14
CA ASP A 230 -3.64 17.75 -10.96
C ASP A 230 -3.27 17.92 -12.43
N TRP A 231 -2.80 16.84 -13.06
CA TRP A 231 -2.38 16.87 -14.46
C TRP A 231 -3.52 17.23 -15.40
N ALA A 232 -4.75 16.78 -15.12
CA ALA A 232 -5.89 17.08 -15.99
C ALA A 232 -6.25 18.56 -15.92
N ALA A 233 -6.34 19.13 -14.72
CA ALA A 233 -6.61 20.56 -14.57
C ALA A 233 -5.44 21.44 -15.06
N THR A 234 -4.19 20.98 -14.92
CA THR A 234 -3.00 21.65 -15.45
C THR A 234 -3.06 21.70 -16.98
N GLU A 235 -3.37 20.57 -17.60
CA GLU A 235 -3.47 20.42 -19.06
C GLU A 235 -4.62 21.26 -19.63
N ASP A 236 -5.80 21.24 -18.99
CA ASP A 236 -6.93 22.11 -19.34
C ASP A 236 -6.61 23.61 -19.19
N ALA A 237 -5.87 23.98 -18.14
CA ALA A 237 -5.47 25.37 -17.92
C ALA A 237 -4.46 25.85 -18.98
N ALA A 238 -3.48 25.01 -19.31
CA ALA A 238 -2.48 25.29 -20.35
C ALA A 238 -3.16 25.44 -21.73
N LYS A 239 -4.08 24.54 -22.06
CA LYS A 239 -4.89 24.59 -23.28
C LYS A 239 -5.70 25.89 -23.39
N LYS A 240 -6.41 26.28 -22.32
CA LYS A 240 -7.21 27.52 -22.29
C LYS A 240 -6.36 28.78 -22.45
N LYS A 241 -5.12 28.78 -21.96
CA LYS A 241 -4.17 29.91 -22.10
C LYS A 241 -3.40 29.90 -23.42
N GLY A 242 -3.61 28.89 -24.28
CA GLY A 242 -2.93 28.79 -25.57
C GLY A 242 -1.43 28.48 -25.44
N VAL A 243 -1.02 27.78 -24.38
CA VAL A 243 0.38 27.35 -24.23
C VAL A 243 0.72 26.35 -25.34
N ALA A 244 1.66 26.68 -26.22
CA ALA A 244 2.11 25.77 -27.26
C ALA A 244 2.77 24.52 -26.65
N ASP A 245 2.58 23.36 -27.29
CA ASP A 245 3.23 22.08 -26.94
C ASP A 245 3.04 21.61 -25.49
N TYR A 246 1.96 22.03 -24.82
CA TYR A 246 1.73 21.70 -23.41
C TYR A 246 1.75 20.19 -23.13
N GLU A 247 1.20 19.36 -24.03
CA GLU A 247 1.19 17.89 -23.91
C GLU A 247 2.61 17.32 -23.93
N SER A 248 3.43 17.79 -24.86
CA SER A 248 4.84 17.40 -24.99
C SER A 248 5.67 17.83 -23.78
N LEU A 249 5.42 19.02 -23.24
CA LEU A 249 6.07 19.52 -22.03
C LEU A 249 5.73 18.67 -20.80
N ILE A 250 4.44 18.36 -20.60
CA ILE A 250 3.99 17.51 -19.50
C ILE A 250 4.55 16.09 -19.63
N LYS A 251 4.51 15.52 -20.84
CA LYS A 251 5.08 14.19 -21.11
C LYS A 251 6.58 14.15 -20.83
N GLY A 252 7.33 15.11 -21.38
CA GLY A 252 8.78 15.20 -21.17
C GLY A 252 9.16 15.34 -19.70
N PHE A 253 8.41 16.12 -18.93
CA PHE A 253 8.60 16.20 -17.49
C PHE A 253 8.37 14.84 -16.80
N LYS A 254 7.27 14.14 -17.10
CA LYS A 254 6.97 12.84 -16.50
C LYS A 254 8.05 11.81 -16.84
N ASP A 255 8.50 11.76 -18.09
CA ASP A 255 9.55 10.85 -18.54
C ASP A 255 10.87 11.11 -17.77
N GLU A 256 11.25 12.37 -17.58
CA GLU A 256 12.44 12.77 -16.81
C GLU A 256 12.30 12.48 -15.31
N PHE A 257 11.15 12.83 -14.72
CA PHE A 257 10.92 12.68 -13.28
C PHE A 257 10.88 11.22 -12.84
N TYR A 258 10.40 10.32 -13.70
CA TYR A 258 10.35 8.87 -13.45
C TYR A 258 11.48 8.11 -14.18
N ASP A 259 12.56 8.79 -14.59
CA ASP A 259 13.68 8.15 -15.27
C ASP A 259 14.49 7.25 -14.31
N LYS A 260 14.36 5.94 -14.51
CA LYS A 260 15.10 4.88 -13.78
C LYS A 260 16.61 4.98 -13.91
N SER A 261 17.12 5.68 -14.93
CA SER A 261 18.56 5.88 -15.14
C SER A 261 19.19 6.75 -14.04
N THR A 262 18.40 7.61 -13.39
CA THR A 262 18.86 8.47 -12.29
C THR A 262 18.50 7.88 -10.92
N PRO A 263 19.32 8.11 -9.87
CA PRO A 263 18.97 7.63 -8.52
C PRO A 263 17.67 8.22 -7.97
N ALA A 264 17.35 9.47 -8.30
CA ALA A 264 16.12 10.14 -7.87
C ALA A 264 14.91 9.62 -8.65
N GLY A 265 15.01 9.54 -9.98
CA GLY A 265 13.95 9.03 -10.83
C GLY A 265 13.66 7.54 -10.59
N ARG A 266 14.67 6.73 -10.24
CA ARG A 266 14.46 5.36 -9.77
C ARG A 266 13.56 5.28 -8.55
N LYS A 267 13.80 6.11 -7.52
CA LYS A 267 12.94 6.14 -6.32
C LYS A 267 11.52 6.59 -6.64
N ALA A 268 11.39 7.59 -7.50
CA ALA A 268 10.09 8.08 -7.96
C ALA A 268 9.32 7.01 -8.74
N ASP A 269 10.02 6.28 -9.62
CA ASP A 269 9.46 5.18 -10.39
C ASP A 269 9.08 4.00 -9.49
N ASP A 270 9.94 3.59 -8.55
CA ASP A 270 9.66 2.53 -7.59
C ASP A 270 8.34 2.84 -6.83
N HIS A 271 8.16 4.09 -6.40
CA HIS A 271 6.93 4.55 -5.78
C HIS A 271 5.72 4.49 -6.74
N LEU A 272 5.90 4.93 -7.99
CA LEU A 272 4.87 4.87 -9.02
C LEU A 272 4.42 3.43 -9.34
N VAL A 273 5.35 2.48 -9.41
CA VAL A 273 5.06 1.06 -9.66
C VAL A 273 4.24 0.46 -8.52
N VAL A 274 4.56 0.77 -7.27
CA VAL A 274 3.76 0.33 -6.11
C VAL A 274 2.35 0.93 -6.16
N MET A 275 2.20 2.23 -6.46
CA MET A 275 0.89 2.86 -6.63
C MET A 275 0.06 2.21 -7.74
N LYS A 276 0.69 1.84 -8.87
CA LYS A 276 0.03 1.11 -9.96
C LYS A 276 -0.44 -0.28 -9.53
N SER A 277 0.34 -0.99 -8.72
CA SER A 277 -0.02 -2.31 -8.19
C SER A 277 -1.27 -2.24 -7.33
N PHE A 278 -1.38 -1.26 -6.42
CA PHE A 278 -2.59 -1.04 -5.63
C PHE A 278 -3.79 -0.60 -6.49
N LYS A 279 -3.55 0.16 -7.56
CA LYS A 279 -4.61 0.49 -8.52
C LYS A 279 -5.13 -0.75 -9.25
N LEU A 280 -4.26 -1.68 -9.64
CA LEU A 280 -4.68 -2.95 -10.25
C LEU A 280 -5.59 -3.73 -9.29
N VAL A 281 -5.23 -3.80 -8.00
CA VAL A 281 -6.07 -4.45 -6.98
C VAL A 281 -7.45 -3.79 -6.88
N GLU A 282 -7.53 -2.46 -6.92
CA GLU A 282 -8.80 -1.72 -6.94
C GLU A 282 -9.61 -2.04 -8.19
N ASP A 283 -8.98 -2.01 -9.37
CA ASP A 283 -9.66 -2.27 -10.64
C ASP A 283 -10.24 -3.70 -10.66
N GLN A 284 -9.52 -4.68 -10.10
CA GLN A 284 -10.04 -6.02 -9.90
C GLN A 284 -11.16 -6.07 -8.84
N ALA A 285 -11.06 -5.29 -7.77
CA ALA A 285 -12.09 -5.22 -6.74
C ALA A 285 -13.42 -4.68 -7.28
N ARG A 286 -13.39 -3.80 -8.29
CA ARG A 286 -14.61 -3.32 -8.97
C ARG A 286 -15.34 -4.43 -9.73
N CYS A 287 -14.63 -5.47 -10.19
CA CYS A 287 -15.24 -6.60 -10.89
C CYS A 287 -16.03 -7.56 -9.99
N ARG A 288 -15.95 -7.42 -8.65
CA ARG A 288 -16.71 -8.23 -7.69
C ARG A 288 -17.94 -7.53 -7.12
N ARG A 289 -18.17 -6.27 -7.50
CA ARG A 289 -19.30 -5.44 -7.06
C ARG A 289 -20.53 -5.65 -7.94
#